data_AF-A0A965CMZ5-F1
#
_entry.id   AF-A0A965CMZ5-F1
#
_cell.length_a   1.000
_cell.length_b   1.000
_cell.length_c   1.000
_cell.angle_alpha   90.00
_cell.angle_beta   90.00
_cell.angle_gamma   90.00
#
_symmetry.space_group_name_H-M   'P 1'
#
loop_
_entity.id
_entity.type
_entity.pdbx_description
1 polymer ?
#
loop_
_entity_poly.entity_id
_entity_poly.type
_entity_poly.pdbx_seq_one_letter_code
_entity_poly.pdbx_strand_id
1 'polypeptide(L)'
;MDLIRKYPKLIQWFFLLIVFFSLCFAIEVPDGYKFIRAQAEHVKDPNQVSYSFAGIEIRYIAYDALWRLPPFLAWLPVWVNDSMFFLLNDWMPMEFWDAEIEEFETRPLILQITRMVSAFTLFLIEAIREILIGGIETIVAFTSWDWIDENPWAELPGLP
;
A
#
# COMPACT_ATOMS: atom_id res chain seq x y z
N MET A 1 -2.74 40.89 46.25
CA MET A 1 -1.55 40.95 45.36
C MET A 1 -0.74 39.65 45.37
N ASP A 2 -0.96 38.75 46.33
CA ASP A 2 -0.19 37.50 46.47
C ASP A 2 -0.42 36.48 45.34
N LEU A 3 -1.64 36.40 44.80
CA LEU A 3 -1.99 35.47 43.72
C LEU A 3 -1.23 35.78 42.42
N ILE A 4 -0.96 37.07 42.16
CA ILE A 4 -0.25 37.53 40.96
C ILE A 4 1.23 37.15 41.01
N ARG A 5 1.85 37.23 42.19
CA ARG A 5 3.24 36.81 42.40
C ARG A 5 3.39 35.29 42.46
N LYS A 6 2.35 34.56 42.90
CA LYS A 6 2.40 33.11 43.07
C LYS A 6 2.32 32.33 41.75
N TYR A 7 1.58 32.82 40.76
CA TYR A 7 1.39 32.13 39.48
C TYR A 7 1.49 33.08 38.25
N PRO A 8 2.65 33.72 38.03
CA PRO A 8 2.81 34.73 36.98
C PRO A 8 2.58 34.18 35.56
N LYS A 9 2.97 32.92 35.29
CA LYS A 9 2.77 32.30 33.97
C LYS A 9 1.31 32.00 33.65
N LEU A 10 0.50 31.67 34.66
CA LEU A 10 -0.92 31.35 34.47
C LEU A 10 -1.72 32.62 34.10
N ILE A 11 -1.35 33.74 34.70
CA ILE A 11 -1.92 35.06 34.38
C ILE A 11 -1.48 35.52 32.99
N GLN A 12 -0.20 35.33 32.63
CA GLN A 12 0.28 35.61 31.28
C GLN A 12 -0.48 34.80 30.22
N TRP A 13 -0.73 33.52 30.48
CA TRP A 13 -1.50 32.66 29.59
C TRP A 13 -2.95 33.12 29.46
N PHE A 14 -3.62 33.47 30.57
CA PHE A 14 -4.98 33.99 30.54
C PHE A 14 -5.08 35.34 29.81
N PHE A 15 -4.10 36.22 30.00
CA PHE A 15 -4.03 37.49 29.30
C PHE A 15 -3.85 37.28 27.79
N LEU A 16 -2.95 36.38 27.38
CA LEU A 16 -2.77 36.02 25.97
C LEU A 16 -4.05 35.42 25.37
N LEU A 17 -4.77 34.60 26.12
CA LEU A 17 -6.02 34.00 25.68
C LEU A 17 -7.10 35.05 25.48
N ILE A 18 -7.23 36.02 26.40
CA ILE A 18 -8.15 37.16 26.25
C ILE A 18 -7.79 37.99 25.01
N VAL A 19 -6.51 38.31 24.82
CA VAL A 19 -6.03 39.05 23.64
C VAL A 19 -6.32 38.28 22.36
N PHE A 20 -6.06 36.97 22.34
CA PHE A 20 -6.33 36.10 21.20
C PHE A 20 -7.81 36.11 20.80
N PHE A 21 -8.72 35.88 21.76
CA PHE A 21 -10.16 35.90 21.46
C PHE A 21 -10.64 37.28 21.04
N SER A 22 -10.13 38.36 21.64
CA SER A 22 -10.46 39.72 21.22
C SER A 22 -10.04 40.00 19.76
N LEU A 23 -8.87 39.49 19.35
CA LEU A 23 -8.41 39.57 17.96
C LEU A 23 -9.28 38.73 17.03
N CYS A 24 -9.70 37.53 17.45
CA CYS A 24 -10.62 36.71 16.66
C CYS A 24 -11.96 37.41 16.40
N PHE A 25 -12.50 38.16 17.38
CA PHE A 25 -13.72 38.94 17.18
C PHE A 25 -13.49 40.24 16.40
N ALA A 26 -12.28 40.79 16.42
CA ALA A 26 -11.91 42.00 15.68
C ALA A 26 -11.60 41.74 14.20
N ILE A 27 -11.35 40.48 13.80
CA ILE A 27 -11.18 40.10 12.39
C ILE A 27 -12.56 40.11 11.73
N GLU A 28 -12.77 41.03 10.80
CA GLU A 28 -13.95 41.02 9.94
C GLU A 28 -13.94 39.77 9.06
N VAL A 29 -15.09 39.10 8.99
CA VAL A 29 -15.26 37.93 8.14
C VAL A 29 -15.16 38.36 6.67
N PRO A 30 -14.22 37.79 5.87
CA PRO A 30 -14.03 38.15 4.48
C PRO A 30 -15.33 38.02 3.69
N ASP A 31 -15.62 38.96 2.79
CA ASP A 31 -16.90 38.99 2.07
C ASP A 31 -17.17 37.71 1.29
N GLY A 32 -16.14 37.05 0.77
CA GLY A 32 -16.23 35.72 0.14
C GLY A 32 -16.91 34.65 1.02
N TYR A 33 -16.69 34.69 2.33
CA TYR A 33 -17.29 33.74 3.26
C TYR A 33 -18.78 34.04 3.51
N LYS A 34 -19.19 35.31 3.47
CA LYS A 34 -20.61 35.71 3.55
C LYS A 34 -21.39 35.17 2.35
N PHE A 35 -20.81 35.20 1.15
CA PHE A 35 -21.43 34.65 -0.06
C PHE A 35 -21.58 33.12 -0.01
N ILE A 36 -20.52 32.40 0.40
CA ILE A 36 -20.58 30.93 0.54
C ILE A 36 -21.66 30.53 1.55
N ARG A 37 -21.75 31.26 2.67
CA ARG A 37 -22.79 31.05 3.68
C ARG A 37 -24.20 31.33 3.15
N ALA A 38 -24.41 32.46 2.46
CA ALA A 38 -25.70 32.81 1.87
C ALA A 38 -26.15 31.78 0.80
N GLN A 39 -25.21 31.28 -0.01
CA GLN A 39 -25.50 30.23 -0.99
C GLN A 39 -25.84 28.89 -0.31
N ALA A 40 -25.15 28.53 0.78
CA ALA A 40 -25.44 27.33 1.57
C ALA A 40 -26.76 27.42 2.35
N GLU A 41 -27.20 28.62 2.75
CA GLU A 41 -28.49 28.83 3.42
C GLU A 41 -29.68 28.77 2.43
N HIS A 42 -29.49 29.19 1.17
CA HIS A 42 -30.57 29.21 0.17
C HIS A 42 -30.67 27.96 -0.72
N VAL A 43 -29.56 27.28 -1.02
CA VAL A 43 -29.56 26.08 -1.87
C VAL A 43 -29.67 24.83 -0.99
N LYS A 44 -30.89 24.36 -0.78
CA LYS A 44 -31.19 23.13 -0.04
C LYS A 44 -31.03 21.92 -0.97
N ASP A 45 -29.90 21.24 -0.89
CA ASP A 45 -29.66 19.98 -1.59
C ASP A 45 -30.17 18.80 -0.73
N PRO A 46 -30.94 17.84 -1.29
CA PRO A 46 -31.43 16.68 -0.55
C PRO A 46 -30.33 15.79 0.06
N ASN A 47 -29.08 15.87 -0.40
CA ASN A 47 -27.96 15.06 0.10
C ASN A 47 -27.16 15.73 1.23
N GLN A 48 -27.57 16.90 1.71
CA GLN A 48 -26.89 17.61 2.80
C GLN A 48 -27.33 17.13 4.18
N VAL A 49 -26.36 16.92 5.06
CA VAL A 49 -26.61 16.64 6.47
C VAL A 49 -26.76 17.97 7.20
N SER A 50 -27.80 18.09 8.03
CA SER A 50 -28.08 19.30 8.80
C SER A 50 -28.11 19.02 10.29
N TYR A 51 -27.49 19.87 11.08
CA TYR A 51 -27.64 19.87 12.54
C TYR A 51 -27.86 21.29 13.05
N SER A 52 -28.64 21.39 14.13
CA SER A 52 -28.90 22.66 14.80
C SER A 52 -27.96 22.80 15.98
N PHE A 53 -27.15 23.86 16.00
CA PHE A 53 -26.35 24.24 17.16
C PHE A 53 -26.68 25.68 17.53
N ALA A 54 -27.17 25.87 18.76
CA ALA A 54 -27.53 27.18 19.30
C ALA A 54 -28.50 28.00 18.40
N GLY A 55 -29.47 27.34 17.76
CA GLY A 55 -30.47 27.99 16.89
C GLY A 55 -29.96 28.34 15.49
N ILE A 56 -28.71 27.99 15.15
CA ILE A 56 -28.13 28.15 13.82
C ILE A 56 -28.18 26.77 13.13
N GLU A 57 -28.86 26.69 11.99
CA GLU A 57 -28.87 25.48 11.16
C GLU A 57 -27.59 25.43 10.31
N ILE A 58 -26.72 24.48 10.61
CA ILE A 58 -25.51 24.24 9.84
C ILE A 58 -25.78 23.07 8.89
N ARG A 59 -25.66 23.33 7.59
CA ARG A 59 -25.82 22.35 6.51
C ARG A 59 -24.47 22.11 5.86
N TYR A 60 -24.06 20.84 5.72
CA TYR A 60 -22.82 20.50 5.04
C TYR A 60 -23.01 19.27 4.14
N ILE A 61 -22.22 19.21 3.08
CA ILE A 61 -22.12 18.05 2.20
C ILE A 61 -21.13 17.08 2.85
N ALA A 62 -21.54 15.84 3.10
CA ALA A 62 -20.63 14.79 3.50
C ALA A 62 -19.73 14.46 2.30
N TYR A 63 -18.45 14.82 2.38
CA TYR A 63 -17.50 14.51 1.32
C TYR A 63 -17.01 13.07 1.47
N ASP A 64 -17.34 12.20 0.51
CA ASP A 64 -16.70 10.88 0.41
C ASP A 64 -15.27 11.04 -0.09
N ALA A 65 -14.26 10.69 0.70
CA ALA A 65 -12.85 10.91 0.31
C ALA A 65 -12.38 10.02 -0.88
N LEU A 66 -13.11 8.93 -1.17
CA LEU A 66 -12.70 7.88 -2.11
C LEU A 66 -12.66 8.32 -3.57
N TRP A 67 -13.52 9.26 -4.02
CA TRP A 67 -13.49 9.73 -5.42
C TRP A 67 -12.26 10.61 -5.74
N ARG A 68 -11.49 11.02 -4.72
CA ARG A 68 -10.21 11.72 -4.86
C ARG A 68 -8.99 10.78 -4.88
N LEU A 69 -9.19 9.47 -4.86
CA LEU A 69 -8.12 8.48 -5.00
C LEU A 69 -7.22 8.70 -6.23
N PRO A 70 -7.74 9.03 -7.43
CA PRO A 70 -6.89 9.15 -8.62
C PRO A 70 -5.79 10.23 -8.48
N PRO A 71 -6.09 11.45 -7.98
CA PRO A 71 -5.04 12.41 -7.61
C PRO A 71 -4.06 11.90 -6.55
N PHE A 72 -4.53 11.17 -5.54
CA PHE A 72 -3.65 10.64 -4.48
C PHE A 72 -2.71 9.53 -4.96
N LEU A 73 -3.05 8.81 -6.04
CA LEU A 73 -2.24 7.75 -6.63
C LEU A 73 -1.48 8.19 -7.89
N ALA A 74 -1.53 9.47 -8.26
CA ALA A 74 -0.87 9.97 -9.48
C ALA A 74 0.67 9.79 -9.47
N TRP A 75 1.29 9.67 -8.30
CA TRP A 75 2.73 9.44 -8.16
C TRP A 75 3.13 7.97 -8.38
N LEU A 76 2.18 7.03 -8.27
CA LEU A 76 2.47 5.60 -8.27
C LEU A 76 3.02 5.11 -9.63
N PRO A 77 2.47 5.51 -10.79
CA PRO A 77 3.04 5.12 -12.08
C PRO A 77 4.49 5.58 -12.27
N VAL A 78 4.81 6.81 -11.83
CA VAL A 78 6.17 7.37 -11.91
C VAL A 78 7.11 6.56 -11.02
N TRP A 79 6.71 6.31 -9.78
CA TRP A 79 7.52 5.54 -8.83
C TRP A 79 7.78 4.11 -9.32
N VAL A 80 6.77 3.43 -9.88
CA VAL A 80 6.94 2.08 -10.44
C VAL A 80 7.92 2.11 -11.61
N ASN A 81 7.78 3.07 -12.52
CA ASN A 81 8.67 3.20 -13.67
C ASN A 81 10.13 3.42 -13.23
N ASP A 82 10.37 4.37 -12.34
CA ASP A 82 11.72 4.72 -11.89
C ASP A 82 12.36 3.58 -11.11
N SER A 83 11.57 2.87 -10.30
CA SER A 83 12.03 1.67 -9.57
C SER A 83 12.41 0.56 -10.53
N MET A 84 11.61 0.30 -11.58
CA MET A 84 11.90 -0.72 -12.58
C MET A 84 13.16 -0.37 -13.38
N PHE A 85 13.30 0.90 -13.78
CA PHE A 85 14.49 1.38 -14.48
C PHE A 85 15.75 1.21 -13.62
N PHE A 86 15.68 1.59 -12.35
CA PHE A 86 16.79 1.40 -11.40
C PHE A 86 17.14 -0.07 -11.22
N LEU A 87 16.15 -0.95 -11.00
CA LEU A 87 16.39 -2.38 -10.83
C LEU A 87 17.03 -3.04 -12.06
N LEU A 88 16.62 -2.61 -13.26
CA LEU A 88 17.09 -3.18 -14.51
C LEU A 88 18.45 -2.64 -14.96
N ASN A 89 18.90 -1.48 -14.49
CA ASN A 89 20.14 -0.88 -14.99
C ASN A 89 21.18 -0.67 -13.89
N ASP A 90 20.77 -0.16 -12.73
CA ASP A 90 21.69 0.40 -11.74
C ASP A 90 21.76 -0.44 -10.45
N TRP A 91 20.83 -1.38 -10.26
CA TRP A 91 20.76 -2.14 -9.03
C TRP A 91 21.81 -3.25 -8.98
N MET A 92 22.87 -2.97 -8.20
CA MET A 92 23.98 -3.88 -7.94
C MET A 92 24.57 -4.46 -9.22
N PRO A 93 25.22 -3.64 -10.07
CA PRO A 93 25.90 -4.14 -11.25
C PRO A 93 27.03 -5.08 -10.83
N MET A 94 27.13 -6.23 -11.50
CA MET A 94 28.23 -7.17 -11.34
C MET A 94 28.91 -7.39 -12.69
N GLU A 95 30.23 -7.54 -12.65
CA GLU A 95 31.04 -7.83 -13.82
C GLU A 95 31.06 -9.33 -14.11
N PHE A 96 30.76 -9.71 -15.34
CA PHE A 96 30.81 -11.08 -15.81
C PHE A 96 31.79 -11.17 -16.97
N TRP A 97 32.61 -12.22 -16.95
CA TRP A 97 33.49 -12.54 -18.07
C TRP A 97 32.67 -13.11 -19.23
N ASP A 98 32.67 -12.42 -20.37
CA ASP A 98 32.10 -12.94 -21.61
C ASP A 98 33.20 -13.61 -22.44
N ALA A 99 33.11 -14.93 -22.61
CA ALA A 99 34.10 -15.71 -23.33
C ALA A 99 34.03 -15.52 -24.87
N GLU A 100 32.94 -14.98 -25.39
CA GLU A 100 32.79 -14.73 -26.83
C GLU A 100 33.49 -13.44 -27.26
N ILE A 101 33.44 -12.41 -26.41
CA ILE A 101 34.02 -11.08 -26.67
C ILE A 101 35.38 -10.91 -25.97
N GLU A 102 35.75 -11.85 -25.09
CA GLU A 102 36.97 -11.81 -24.25
C GLU A 102 37.06 -10.55 -23.37
N GLU A 103 35.91 -10.03 -22.93
CA GLU A 103 35.82 -8.80 -22.13
C GLU A 103 34.84 -8.96 -20.94
N PHE A 104 34.99 -8.11 -19.93
CA PHE A 104 34.06 -8.05 -18.80
C PHE A 104 32.87 -7.15 -19.14
N GLU A 105 31.67 -7.73 -19.17
CA GLU A 105 30.42 -6.98 -19.30
C GLU A 105 29.78 -6.73 -17.94
N THR A 106 29.23 -5.53 -17.76
CA THR A 106 28.43 -5.19 -16.57
C THR A 106 26.98 -5.55 -16.82
N ARG A 107 26.42 -6.41 -15.95
CA ARG A 107 24.99 -6.78 -16.01
C ARG A 107 24.33 -6.59 -14.64
N PRO A 108 23.05 -6.19 -14.60
CA PRO A 108 22.31 -5.98 -13.36
C PRO A 108 22.02 -7.32 -12.68
N LEU A 109 22.08 -7.35 -11.35
CA LEU A 109 21.85 -8.56 -10.56
C LEU A 109 20.43 -9.14 -10.77
N ILE A 110 19.44 -8.28 -11.02
CA ILE A 110 18.05 -8.68 -11.21
C ILE A 110 17.88 -9.67 -12.36
N LEU A 111 18.68 -9.54 -13.43
CA LEU A 111 18.59 -10.41 -14.61
C LEU A 111 19.07 -11.82 -14.30
N GLN A 112 20.08 -11.94 -13.42
CA GLN A 112 20.55 -13.24 -12.95
C GLN A 112 19.52 -13.90 -12.02
N ILE A 113 18.90 -13.12 -11.12
CA ILE A 113 17.81 -13.62 -10.26
C ILE A 113 16.67 -14.17 -11.12
N THR A 114 16.17 -13.40 -12.09
CA THR A 114 15.02 -13.84 -12.89
C THR A 114 15.33 -15.09 -13.70
N ARG A 115 16.54 -15.21 -14.26
CA ARG A 115 17.00 -16.43 -14.95
C ARG A 115 17.06 -17.63 -14.00
N MET A 116 17.55 -17.44 -12.78
CA MET A 116 17.59 -18.48 -11.75
C MET A 116 16.19 -18.91 -11.32
N VAL A 117 15.26 -17.96 -11.15
CA VAL A 117 13.86 -18.25 -10.82
C VAL A 117 13.18 -19.03 -11.93
N SER A 118 13.43 -18.69 -13.20
CA SER A 118 12.90 -19.45 -14.34
C SER A 118 13.45 -20.88 -14.36
N ALA A 119 14.76 -21.05 -14.17
CA ALA A 119 15.38 -22.37 -14.08
C ALA A 119 14.84 -23.18 -12.89
N PHE A 120 14.65 -22.54 -11.73
CA PHE A 120 14.08 -23.17 -10.55
C PHE A 120 12.61 -23.57 -10.77
N THR A 121 11.84 -22.75 -11.48
CA THR A 121 10.45 -23.07 -11.82
C THR A 121 10.38 -24.27 -12.77
N LEU A 122 11.28 -24.32 -13.76
CA LEU A 122 11.40 -25.46 -14.66
C LEU A 122 11.78 -26.73 -13.90
N PHE A 123 12.75 -26.64 -12.99
CA PHE A 123 13.10 -27.72 -12.08
C PHE A 123 11.91 -28.18 -11.22
N LEU A 124 11.10 -27.27 -10.66
CA LEU A 124 9.93 -27.65 -9.87
C LEU A 124 8.87 -28.37 -10.72
N ILE A 125 8.66 -27.94 -11.96
CA ILE A 125 7.74 -28.61 -12.88
C ILE A 125 8.23 -30.02 -13.22
N GLU A 126 9.52 -30.18 -13.48
CA GLU A 126 10.15 -31.47 -13.72
C GLU A 126 10.09 -32.36 -12.48
N ALA A 127 10.44 -31.85 -11.30
CA ALA A 127 10.38 -32.59 -10.04
C ALA A 127 8.95 -33.06 -9.72
N ILE A 128 7.94 -32.20 -9.89
CA ILE A 128 6.53 -32.57 -9.68
C ILE A 128 6.09 -33.60 -10.73
N ARG A 129 6.52 -33.45 -12.00
CA ARG A 129 6.26 -34.43 -13.06
C ARG A 129 6.88 -35.78 -12.72
N GLU A 130 8.16 -35.82 -12.32
CA GLU A 130 8.85 -37.05 -11.94
C GLU A 130 8.19 -37.70 -10.72
N ILE A 131 7.77 -36.94 -9.72
CA ILE A 131 7.10 -37.48 -8.52
C ILE A 131 5.68 -37.99 -8.82
N LEU A 132 4.92 -37.31 -9.68
CA LEU A 132 3.54 -37.69 -9.98
C LEU A 132 3.42 -38.75 -11.08
N ILE A 133 4.26 -38.68 -12.12
CA ILE A 133 4.19 -39.55 -13.31
C ILE A 133 5.28 -40.62 -13.28
N GLY A 134 6.51 -40.27 -12.89
CA GLY A 134 7.62 -41.22 -12.70
C GLY A 134 7.67 -41.85 -11.30
N GLY A 135 6.87 -41.35 -10.36
CA GLY A 135 6.97 -41.68 -8.94
C GLY A 135 6.28 -42.98 -8.56
N ILE A 136 5.66 -43.70 -9.50
CA ILE A 136 5.18 -45.06 -9.25
C ILE A 136 6.37 -45.94 -8.85
N GLU A 137 7.47 -45.95 -9.60
CA GLU A 137 8.65 -46.76 -9.23
C GLU A 137 9.31 -46.25 -7.95
N THR A 138 9.24 -44.94 -7.67
CA THR A 138 9.82 -44.37 -6.44
C THR A 138 8.97 -44.75 -5.22
N ILE A 139 7.63 -44.65 -5.30
CA ILE A 139 6.70 -45.07 -4.25
C ILE A 139 6.80 -46.58 -4.04
N VAL A 140 6.76 -47.37 -5.11
CA VAL A 140 6.93 -48.83 -5.10
C VAL A 140 8.29 -49.24 -4.53
N ALA A 141 9.37 -48.48 -4.77
CA ALA A 141 10.67 -48.76 -4.15
C ALA A 141 10.67 -48.55 -2.63
N PHE A 142 9.82 -47.65 -2.10
CA PHE A 142 9.70 -47.40 -0.67
C PHE A 142 8.59 -48.21 0.02
N THR A 143 7.55 -48.64 -0.69
CA THR A 143 6.40 -49.36 -0.12
C THR A 143 6.34 -50.83 -0.51
N SER A 144 7.06 -51.29 -1.54
CA SER A 144 6.94 -52.61 -2.18
C SER A 144 5.56 -52.91 -2.80
N TRP A 145 5.53 -53.80 -3.80
CA TRP A 145 4.28 -54.25 -4.44
C TRP A 145 3.40 -55.05 -3.46
N ASP A 146 4.02 -55.88 -2.61
CA ASP A 146 3.32 -56.71 -1.63
C ASP A 146 2.47 -55.88 -0.63
N TRP A 147 2.92 -54.68 -0.26
CA TRP A 147 2.19 -53.80 0.66
C TRP A 147 1.03 -53.04 -0.01
N ILE A 148 1.17 -52.70 -1.29
CA ILE A 148 0.12 -52.04 -2.10
C ILE A 148 -1.02 -53.04 -2.35
N ASP A 149 -0.70 -54.29 -2.65
CA ASP A 149 -1.69 -55.37 -2.81
C ASP A 149 -2.50 -55.63 -1.52
N GLU A 150 -1.88 -55.44 -0.35
CA GLU A 150 -2.57 -55.53 0.95
C GLU A 150 -3.46 -54.31 1.27
N ASN A 151 -3.26 -53.16 0.59
CA ASN A 151 -3.93 -51.89 0.89
C ASN A 151 -4.62 -51.28 -0.35
N PRO A 152 -5.85 -51.75 -0.69
CA PRO A 152 -6.56 -51.34 -1.91
C PRO A 152 -6.95 -49.85 -1.98
N TRP A 153 -6.82 -49.10 -0.89
CA TRP A 153 -7.06 -47.64 -0.86
C TRP A 153 -5.84 -46.82 -1.34
N ALA A 154 -4.67 -47.46 -1.45
CA ALA A 154 -3.42 -46.85 -1.91
C ALA A 154 -3.17 -47.10 -3.42
N GLU A 155 -4.04 -47.87 -4.06
CA GLU A 155 -3.95 -48.22 -5.48
C GLU A 155 -4.35 -47.00 -6.35
N LEU A 156 -3.41 -46.49 -7.14
CA LEU A 156 -3.64 -45.35 -8.02
C LEU A 156 -4.35 -45.81 -9.30
N PRO A 157 -5.41 -45.11 -9.76
CA PRO A 157 -6.13 -45.49 -10.97
C PRO A 157 -5.22 -45.37 -12.20
N GLY A 158 -4.89 -46.51 -12.83
CA GLY A 158 -4.03 -46.58 -14.03
C GLY A 158 -2.83 -47.54 -13.93
N LEU A 159 -2.67 -48.24 -12.81
CA LEU A 159 -1.70 -49.36 -12.66
C LEU A 159 -2.20 -50.63 -13.39
N PRO A 160 -1.33 -51.44 -14.02
CA PRO A 160 -1.67 -52.80 -14.45
C PRO A 160 -1.85 -53.76 -13.26
#